data_AF-A0A284VK75-F1
#
_entry.id   AF-A0A284VK75-F1
#
_cell.length_a   1.000
_cell.length_b   1.000
_cell.length_c   1.000
_cell.angle_alpha   90.00
_cell.angle_beta   90.00
_cell.angle_gamma   90.00
#
_symmetry.space_group_name_H-M   'P 1'
#
loop_
_entity.id
_entity.type
_entity.pdbx_description
1 polymer ?
#
loop_
_entity_poly.entity_id
_entity_poly.type
_entity_poly.pdbx_seq_one_letter_code
_entity_poly.pdbx_strand_id
1 'polypeptide(L)' 'MEPTNNLGEQAMREHVIMRKIIGMFRSQKGAQNYQYIAFMFATWRLQGKDIFQELGILLKKELCVG' A
#
# COMPACT_ATOMS: atom_id res chain seq x y z
N MET A 1 -14.80 29.85 -11.97
CA MET A 1 -14.36 28.78 -11.06
C MET A 1 -13.40 27.90 -11.83
N GLU A 2 -12.15 27.82 -11.41
CA GLU A 2 -11.22 26.81 -11.91
C GLU A 2 -11.79 25.42 -11.57
N PRO A 3 -11.69 24.42 -12.46
CA PRO A 3 -12.28 23.12 -12.21
C PRO A 3 -11.56 22.41 -11.05
N THR A 4 -12.18 22.39 -9.87
CA THR A 4 -11.79 21.61 -8.68
C THR A 4 -11.92 20.09 -8.89
N ASN A 5 -12.25 19.62 -10.10
CA ASN A 5 -12.39 18.20 -10.44
C ASN A 5 -11.05 17.42 -10.39
N ASN A 6 -9.92 18.13 -10.48
CA ASN A 6 -8.60 17.53 -10.52
C ASN A 6 -8.25 16.79 -9.22
N LEU A 7 -8.65 17.30 -8.05
CA LEU A 7 -8.30 16.70 -6.75
C LEU A 7 -8.98 15.34 -6.52
N GLY A 8 -10.28 15.24 -6.84
CA GLY A 8 -11.02 13.98 -6.70
C GLY A 8 -10.51 12.92 -7.65
N GLU A 9 -10.28 13.29 -8.92
CA GLU A 9 -9.72 12.36 -9.90
C GLU A 9 -8.29 11.93 -9.55
N GLN A 10 -7.45 12.88 -9.09
CA GLN A 10 -6.08 12.61 -8.68
C GLN A 10 -6.01 11.66 -7.47
N ALA A 11 -6.85 11.84 -6.46
CA ALA A 11 -6.94 10.92 -5.33
C ALA A 11 -7.37 9.50 -5.74
N MET A 12 -8.25 9.38 -6.76
CA MET A 12 -8.67 8.08 -7.28
C MET A 12 -7.61 7.41 -8.18
N ARG A 13 -6.76 8.18 -8.87
CA ARG A 13 -5.76 7.63 -9.81
C ARG A 13 -4.83 6.61 -9.16
N GLU A 14 -4.32 6.89 -7.97
CA GLU A 14 -3.46 5.94 -7.25
C GLU A 14 -4.18 4.60 -7.02
N HIS A 15 -5.42 4.65 -6.58
CA HIS A 15 -6.24 3.45 -6.33
C HIS A 15 -6.53 2.67 -7.63
N VAL A 16 -6.78 3.37 -8.74
CA VAL A 16 -6.99 2.74 -10.06
C VAL A 16 -5.72 2.05 -10.55
N ILE A 17 -4.54 2.66 -10.34
CA ILE A 17 -3.24 2.07 -10.70
C ILE A 17 -2.98 0.82 -9.85
N MET A 18 -3.16 0.90 -8.54
CA MET A 18 -2.97 -0.25 -7.63
C MET A 18 -3.87 -1.43 -8.00
N ARG A 19 -5.14 -1.15 -8.36
CA ARG A 19 -6.06 -2.19 -8.87
C ARG A 19 -5.54 -2.86 -10.16
N LYS A 20 -4.87 -2.11 -11.04
CA LYS A 20 -4.31 -2.66 -12.29
C LYS A 20 -3.04 -3.49 -12.05
N ILE A 21 -2.15 -3.04 -11.18
CA ILE A 21 -0.84 -3.69 -10.96
C ILE A 21 -0.99 -4.97 -10.12
N ILE A 22 -1.56 -4.86 -8.92
CA ILE A 22 -1.57 -5.94 -7.92
C ILE A 22 -2.96 -6.58 -7.77
N GLY A 23 -3.93 -6.15 -8.57
CA GLY A 23 -5.26 -6.73 -8.61
C GLY A 23 -6.14 -6.52 -7.38
N MET A 24 -5.73 -5.60 -6.51
CA MET A 24 -6.35 -5.28 -5.24
C MET A 24 -7.66 -4.46 -5.40
N PHE A 25 -8.40 -4.26 -4.30
CA PHE A 25 -9.70 -3.57 -4.28
C PHE A 25 -10.82 -4.23 -5.11
N ARG A 26 -10.65 -5.50 -5.52
CA ARG A 26 -11.71 -6.32 -6.14
C ARG A 26 -12.55 -7.10 -5.14
N SER A 27 -12.10 -7.16 -3.89
CA SER A 27 -12.79 -7.78 -2.77
C SER A 27 -12.51 -7.00 -1.49
N GLN A 28 -13.38 -7.12 -0.50
CA GLN A 28 -13.19 -6.51 0.82
C GLN A 28 -11.88 -6.99 1.47
N LYS A 29 -11.58 -8.29 1.35
CA LYS A 29 -10.32 -8.87 1.84
C LYS A 29 -9.10 -8.25 1.15
N GLY A 30 -9.16 -8.04 -0.17
CA GLY A 30 -8.10 -7.36 -0.90
C GLY A 30 -7.88 -5.92 -0.42
N ALA A 31 -8.97 -5.17 -0.18
CA ALA A 31 -8.88 -3.81 0.34
C ALA A 31 -8.30 -3.76 1.77
N GLN A 32 -8.69 -4.70 2.64
CA GLN A 32 -8.14 -4.83 4.00
C GLN A 32 -6.64 -5.14 3.96
N ASN A 33 -6.22 -6.09 3.13
CA ASN A 33 -4.80 -6.41 2.96
C ASN A 33 -4.00 -5.18 2.49
N TYR A 34 -4.54 -4.38 1.56
CA TYR A 34 -3.90 -3.11 1.15
C TYR A 34 -3.66 -2.21 2.34
N GLN A 35 -4.73 -1.99 3.12
CA GLN A 35 -4.71 -1.06 4.25
C GLN A 35 -3.66 -1.47 5.27
N TYR A 36 -3.56 -2.77 5.59
CA TYR A 36 -2.54 -3.26 6.51
C TYR A 36 -1.12 -3.06 5.99
N ILE A 37 -0.86 -3.39 4.72
CA ILE A 37 0.46 -3.22 4.10
C ILE A 37 0.84 -1.73 4.06
N ALA A 38 -0.07 -0.86 3.61
CA ALA A 38 0.15 0.57 3.53
C ALA A 38 0.39 1.18 4.92
N PHE A 39 -0.39 0.78 5.92
CA PHE A 39 -0.21 1.21 7.31
C PHE A 39 1.17 0.80 7.85
N MET A 40 1.58 -0.45 7.66
CA MET A 40 2.90 -0.96 8.07
C MET A 40 4.03 -0.15 7.44
N PHE A 41 3.99 0.11 6.13
CA PHE A 41 4.99 0.94 5.46
C PHE A 41 5.00 2.38 5.95
N ALA A 42 3.84 2.98 6.20
CA ALA A 42 3.74 4.31 6.78
C ALA A 42 4.36 4.35 8.18
N THR A 43 4.11 3.35 9.02
CA THR A 43 4.73 3.21 10.34
C THR A 43 6.26 3.13 10.25
N TRP A 44 6.81 2.29 9.37
CA TRP A 44 8.26 2.19 9.20
C TRP A 44 8.88 3.49 8.69
N ARG A 45 8.20 4.20 7.79
CA ARG A 45 8.65 5.51 7.32
C ARG A 45 8.67 6.54 8.45
N LEU A 46 7.67 6.56 9.32
CA LEU A 46 7.64 7.43 10.51
C LEU A 46 8.75 7.09 11.51
N GLN A 47 9.17 5.83 11.58
CA GLN A 47 10.29 5.38 12.39
C GLN A 47 11.67 5.63 11.75
N GLY A 48 11.73 6.18 10.53
CA GLY A 48 12.98 6.40 9.81
C GLY A 48 13.65 5.11 9.32
N LYS A 49 12.89 4.02 9.18
CA LYS A 49 13.41 2.73 8.73
C LYS A 49 13.41 2.59 7.20
N ASP A 50 14.36 1.83 6.67
CA ASP A 50 14.36 1.42 5.28
C ASP A 50 13.28 0.34 5.03
N ILE A 51 12.31 0.66 4.18
CA ILE A 51 11.14 -0.20 3.95
C ILE A 51 11.54 -1.53 3.30
N PHE A 52 12.52 -1.53 2.39
CA PHE A 52 12.91 -2.75 1.67
C PHE A 52 13.68 -3.71 2.58
N GLN A 53 14.56 -3.17 3.42
CA GLN A 53 15.29 -3.94 4.42
C GLN A 53 14.32 -4.59 5.42
N GLU A 54 13.41 -3.81 6.01
CA GLU A 54 12.46 -4.33 7.00
C GLU A 54 11.51 -5.35 6.40
N LEU A 55 11.03 -5.12 5.17
CA LEU A 55 10.20 -6.09 4.45
C LEU A 55 10.96 -7.39 4.20
N GLY A 56 12.23 -7.31 3.79
CA GLY A 56 13.07 -8.48 3.59
C GLY A 56 13.29 -9.29 4.88
N ILE A 57 13.50 -8.60 6.02
CA ILE A 57 13.62 -9.22 7.34
C ILE A 57 12.31 -9.92 7.72
N LEU A 58 11.17 -9.23 7.58
CA LEU A 58 9.85 -9.76 7.89
C LEU A 58 9.56 -11.03 7.07
N LEU A 59 9.74 -10.97 5.74
CA LEU A 59 9.45 -12.11 4.87
C LEU A 59 10.34 -13.31 5.18
N LYS A 60 11.64 -13.09 5.41
CA LYS A 60 12.55 -14.18 5.81
C LYS A 60 12.11 -14.83 7.11
N LYS A 61 11.75 -14.02 8.11
CA LYS A 61 11.30 -14.51 9.41
C LYS A 61 10.03 -15.38 9.28
N GLU A 62 9.04 -14.89 8.54
CA GLU A 62 7.73 -15.55 8.48
C GLU A 62 7.66 -16.69 7.45
N LEU A 63 8.48 -16.68 6.41
CA LEU A 63 8.41 -17.66 5.30
C LEU A 63 9.58 -18.64 5.22
N CYS A 64 10.75 -18.30 5.77
CA CYS A 64 11.96 -19.14 5.65
C CYS A 64 12.38 -19.81 6.95
N VAL A 65 11.80 -19.43 8.10
CA VAL A 65 12.09 -20.01 9.42
C VAL A 65 10.90 -20.83 9.94
N GLY A 66 9.96 -21.19 9.05
CA GLY A 66 8.84 -22.10 9.33
C GLY A 66 9.16 -23.55 9.00
#